data_AF-A0AA96MI07-F1
#
_entry.id   AF-A0AA96MI07-F1
#
_cell.length_a   1.000
_cell.length_b   1.000
_cell.length_c   1.000
_cell.angle_alpha   90.00
_cell.angle_beta   90.00
_cell.angle_gamma   90.00
#
_symmetry.space_group_name_H-M   'P 1'
#
loop_
_entity.id
_entity.type
_entity.pdbx_description
1 polymer ?
#
loop_
_entity_poly.entity_id
_entity_poly.type
_entity_poly.pdbx_seq_one_letter_code
_entity_poly.pdbx_strand_id
1 'polypeptide(L)'
;MGLHVQEYGDSNAGIMLLFLHGGGVSGWMWEKQVQYFSSSYCVVPDLPGHGRSDGADFTIQGRKEKAVMRKSAADLVLRNPKCTLVIIPGTGHGVSLALPELFNRMVEAWIHNAGLPEDFIETKPQSP
;
A
#
# COMPACT_ATOMS: atom_id res chain seq x y z
N MET A 1 -6.50 10.44 24.78
CA MET A 1 -6.69 10.22 23.34
C MET A 1 -5.31 10.22 22.72
N GLY A 2 -4.70 9.05 22.61
CA GLY A 2 -3.33 8.88 22.11
C GLY A 2 -3.33 8.02 20.85
N LEU A 3 -2.62 8.48 19.83
CA LEU A 3 -2.31 7.66 18.66
C LEU A 3 -1.12 6.76 19.03
N HIS A 4 -1.29 5.45 18.90
CA HIS A 4 -0.19 4.50 18.98
C HIS A 4 0.56 4.50 17.65
N VAL A 5 1.87 4.74 17.71
CA VAL A 5 2.75 4.75 16.55
C VAL A 5 3.92 3.82 16.82
N GLN A 6 4.21 2.95 15.86
CA GLN A 6 5.41 2.12 15.88
C GLN A 6 6.38 2.66 14.83
N GLU A 7 7.63 2.86 15.24
CA GLU A 7 8.69 3.39 14.39
C GLU A 7 9.82 2.35 14.31
N TYR A 8 10.36 2.17 13.11
CA TYR A 8 11.40 1.19 12.82
C TYR A 8 12.50 1.82 11.95
N GLY A 9 13.75 1.44 12.17
CA GLY A 9 14.90 1.97 11.43
C GLY A 9 15.43 3.30 11.97
N ASP A 10 16.37 3.90 11.24
CA ASP A 10 17.01 5.18 11.59
C ASP A 10 16.21 6.35 11.03
N SER A 11 15.77 7.28 11.88
CA SER A 11 15.02 8.47 11.48
C SER A 11 15.81 9.46 10.61
N ASN A 12 17.13 9.29 10.50
CA ASN A 12 17.99 10.01 9.56
C ASN A 12 18.20 9.26 8.24
N ALA A 13 17.55 8.11 8.03
CA ALA A 13 17.54 7.44 6.74
C ALA A 13 16.98 8.40 5.67
N GLY A 14 17.59 8.42 4.49
CA GLY A 14 17.23 9.36 3.43
C GLY A 14 15.80 9.22 2.90
N ILE A 15 15.10 8.13 3.23
CA ILE A 15 13.71 7.86 2.86
C ILE A 15 12.92 7.41 4.10
N MET A 16 11.80 8.09 4.34
CA MET A 16 10.79 7.71 5.33
C MET A 16 9.55 7.12 4.64
N LEU A 17 9.11 5.95 5.09
CA LEU A 17 7.92 5.25 4.62
C LEU A 17 6.84 5.29 5.71
N LEU A 18 5.68 5.89 5.40
CA LEU A 18 4.51 5.91 6.27
C LEU A 18 3.49 4.86 5.80
N PHE A 19 3.21 3.87 6.64
CA PHE A 19 2.28 2.78 6.33
C PHE A 19 0.91 3.01 6.99
N LEU A 20 -0.08 3.42 6.20
CA LEU A 20 -1.45 3.65 6.68
C LEU A 20 -2.33 2.43 6.37
N HIS A 21 -2.90 1.84 7.40
CA HIS A 21 -3.80 0.69 7.26
C HIS A 21 -5.22 1.09 6.86
N GLY A 22 -5.96 0.15 6.26
CA GLY A 22 -7.39 0.30 5.95
C GLY A 22 -8.30 -0.17 7.09
N GLY A 23 -9.60 -0.28 6.83
CA GLY A 23 -10.56 -0.78 7.82
C GLY A 23 -10.50 -2.26 8.13
N GLY A 24 -10.76 -2.63 9.39
CA GLY A 24 -10.77 -4.02 9.86
C GLY A 24 -9.38 -4.63 10.10
N VAL A 25 -8.33 -3.81 10.00
CA VAL A 25 -6.92 -4.17 10.23
C VAL A 25 -6.26 -3.07 11.08
N SER A 26 -5.02 -3.27 11.51
CA SER A 26 -4.22 -2.23 12.19
C SER A 26 -2.74 -2.34 11.78
N GLY A 27 -1.83 -1.63 12.45
CA GLY A 27 -0.41 -1.58 12.13
C GLY A 27 0.28 -2.94 11.96
N TRP A 28 -0.20 -4.01 12.61
CA TRP A 28 0.32 -5.38 12.45
C TRP A 28 0.30 -5.87 10.99
N MET A 29 -0.57 -5.32 10.13
CA MET A 29 -0.66 -5.75 8.73
C MET A 29 0.64 -5.47 7.95
N TRP A 30 1.48 -4.57 8.46
CA TRP A 30 2.68 -4.08 7.79
C TRP A 30 3.96 -4.76 8.28
N GLU A 31 3.89 -5.75 9.17
CA GLU A 31 5.09 -6.41 9.73
C GLU A 31 6.05 -6.91 8.64
N LYS A 32 5.52 -7.52 7.57
CA LYS A 32 6.33 -8.00 6.45
C LYS A 32 6.92 -6.87 5.60
N GLN A 33 6.21 -5.75 5.47
CA GLN A 33 6.72 -4.56 4.77
C GLN A 33 7.85 -3.91 5.57
N VAL A 34 7.65 -3.74 6.88
CA VAL A 34 8.66 -3.19 7.80
C VAL A 34 9.94 -4.03 7.79
N GLN A 35 9.81 -5.36 7.83
CA GLN A 35 10.96 -6.26 7.74
C GLN A 35 11.71 -6.13 6.41
N TYR A 36 10.99 -5.96 5.31
CA TYR A 36 11.60 -5.82 3.98
C TYR A 36 12.33 -4.47 3.82
N PHE A 37 11.70 -3.39 4.29
CA PHE A 37 12.25 -2.03 4.21
C PHE A 37 13.07 -1.65 5.45
N SER A 38 13.76 -2.62 6.08
CA SER A 38 14.49 -2.39 7.33
C SER A 38 15.65 -1.39 7.23
N SER A 39 16.09 -1.08 6.01
CA SER A 39 17.08 -0.04 5.71
C SER A 39 16.50 1.38 5.61
N SER A 40 15.16 1.50 5.59
CA SER A 40 14.43 2.76 5.56
C SER A 40 13.84 3.08 6.93
N TYR A 41 13.48 4.34 7.16
CA TYR A 41 12.72 4.72 8.34
C TYR A 41 11.24 4.41 8.11
N CYS A 42 10.67 3.47 8.85
CA CYS A 42 9.28 3.06 8.69
C CYS A 42 8.44 3.55 9.88
N VAL A 43 7.35 4.25 9.58
CA VAL A 43 6.39 4.76 10.58
C VAL A 43 5.05 4.08 10.35
N VAL A 44 4.53 3.43 11.38
CA VAL A 44 3.33 2.58 11.34
C VAL A 44 2.36 2.99 12.45
N PRO A 45 1.48 3.96 12.22
CA PRO A 45 0.45 4.32 13.17
C PRO A 45 -0.71 3.32 13.15
N ASP A 46 -1.25 3.02 14.34
CA ASP A 46 -2.62 2.52 14.47
C ASP A 46 -3.56 3.73 14.36
N LEU A 47 -4.48 3.76 13.41
CA LEU A 47 -5.48 4.83 13.28
C LEU A 47 -6.45 4.82 14.49
N PRO A 48 -7.11 5.96 14.82
CA PRO A 48 -8.03 6.02 15.96
C PRO A 48 -9.07 4.88 15.97
N GLY A 49 -9.30 4.28 17.14
CA GLY A 49 -10.21 3.14 17.32
C GLY A 49 -9.68 1.80 16.81
N HIS A 50 -8.43 1.74 16.34
CA HIS A 50 -7.79 0.51 15.86
C HIS A 50 -6.56 0.16 16.69
N GLY A 51 -6.23 -1.13 16.76
CA GLY A 51 -5.04 -1.63 17.44
C GLY A 51 -4.94 -1.13 18.89
N ARG A 52 -3.89 -0.37 19.19
CA ARG A 52 -3.63 0.22 20.51
C ARG A 52 -3.97 1.71 20.61
N SER A 53 -4.56 2.31 19.57
CA SER A 53 -4.94 3.73 19.55
C SER A 53 -6.31 3.97 20.19
N ASP A 54 -6.38 4.93 21.11
CA ASP A 54 -7.63 5.37 21.72
C ASP A 54 -8.42 6.26 20.76
N GLY A 55 -9.76 6.15 20.75
CA GLY A 55 -10.64 7.09 20.06
C GLY A 55 -11.85 6.42 19.42
N ALA A 56 -12.73 7.23 18.83
CA ALA A 56 -13.79 6.72 17.97
C ALA A 56 -13.19 6.13 16.69
N ASP A 57 -13.81 5.06 16.18
CA ASP A 57 -13.36 4.35 14.99
C ASP A 57 -13.15 5.31 13.81
N PHE A 58 -11.89 5.49 13.44
CA PHE A 58 -11.49 6.18 12.21
C PHE A 58 -10.89 5.15 11.27
N THR A 59 -11.63 4.84 10.21
CA THR A 59 -11.24 3.86 9.21
C THR A 59 -11.27 4.47 7.82
N ILE A 60 -10.25 4.18 7.00
CA ILE A 60 -10.27 4.44 5.57
C ILE A 60 -10.81 3.19 4.89
N GLN A 61 -12.07 3.22 4.45
CA GLN A 61 -12.68 2.17 3.63
C GLN A 61 -12.97 2.70 2.23
N GLY A 62 -12.51 1.97 1.22
CA GLY A 62 -13.03 2.11 -0.13
C GLY A 62 -14.50 1.67 -0.15
N ARG A 63 -15.40 2.53 -0.62
CA ARG A 63 -16.84 2.20 -0.65
C ARG A 63 -17.10 1.05 -1.63
N LYS A 64 -17.43 -0.14 -1.10
CA LYS A 64 -17.88 -1.36 -1.82
C LYS A 64 -17.02 -1.74 -3.04
N GLU A 65 -15.99 -2.50 -2.76
CA GLU A 65 -15.09 -3.10 -3.73
C GLU A 65 -15.79 -4.13 -4.65
N LYS A 66 -16.18 -3.67 -5.84
CA LYS A 66 -16.67 -4.46 -6.98
C LYS A 66 -16.16 -3.81 -8.27
N ALA A 67 -16.51 -4.35 -9.45
CA ALA A 67 -16.06 -3.92 -10.80
C ALA A 67 -15.88 -2.40 -11.05
N VAL A 68 -16.60 -1.56 -10.30
CA VAL A 68 -16.40 -0.10 -10.18
C VAL A 68 -14.95 0.29 -9.85
N MET A 69 -14.25 -0.41 -8.96
CA MET A 69 -12.83 -0.15 -8.62
C MET A 69 -11.89 -0.40 -9.81
N ARG A 70 -12.09 -1.49 -10.56
CA ARG A 70 -11.30 -1.76 -11.78
C ARG A 70 -11.52 -0.67 -12.83
N LYS A 71 -12.76 -0.19 -12.95
CA LYS A 71 -13.11 0.92 -13.84
C LYS A 71 -12.49 2.24 -13.37
N SER A 72 -12.58 2.59 -12.09
CA SER A 72 -11.96 3.80 -11.55
C SER A 72 -10.43 3.78 -11.63
N ALA A 73 -9.79 2.63 -11.38
CA ALA A 73 -8.35 2.48 -11.53
C ALA A 73 -7.90 2.67 -12.99
N ALA A 74 -8.66 2.10 -13.95
CA ALA A 74 -8.45 2.34 -15.36
C ALA A 74 -8.67 3.82 -15.74
N ASP A 75 -9.76 4.44 -15.26
CA ASP A 75 -10.06 5.86 -15.50
C ASP A 75 -8.98 6.80 -14.93
N LEU A 76 -8.37 6.45 -13.79
CA LEU A 76 -7.29 7.23 -13.18
C LEU A 76 -6.02 7.17 -14.04
N VAL A 77 -5.64 6.00 -14.55
CA VAL A 77 -4.49 5.88 -15.46
C VAL A 77 -4.75 6.58 -16.79
N LEU A 78 -5.97 6.49 -17.33
CA LEU A 78 -6.36 7.22 -18.54
C LEU A 78 -6.23 8.74 -18.38
N ARG A 79 -6.47 9.27 -17.17
CA ARG A 79 -6.42 10.71 -16.87
C ARG A 79 -5.06 11.18 -16.35
N ASN A 80 -4.19 10.25 -15.97
CA ASN A 80 -2.87 10.57 -15.45
C ASN A 80 -1.82 9.64 -16.08
N PRO A 81 -1.14 10.07 -17.16
CA PRO A 81 -0.17 9.24 -17.87
C PRO A 81 1.10 8.92 -17.06
N LYS A 82 1.24 9.50 -15.85
CA LYS A 82 2.30 9.16 -14.90
C LYS A 82 1.90 8.07 -13.90
N CYS A 83 0.65 7.61 -13.91
CA CYS A 83 0.18 6.52 -13.08
C CYS A 83 0.28 5.19 -13.83
N THR A 84 0.87 4.18 -13.20
CA THR A 84 0.91 2.81 -13.73
C THR A 84 -0.12 1.95 -13.02
N LEU A 85 -0.98 1.26 -13.79
CA LEU A 85 -1.92 0.28 -13.25
C LEU A 85 -1.30 -1.11 -13.37
N VAL A 86 -1.13 -1.79 -12.24
CA VAL A 86 -0.70 -3.18 -12.17
C VAL A 86 -1.87 -4.04 -11.73
N ILE A 87 -2.21 -5.06 -12.52
CA ILE A 87 -3.25 -6.04 -12.18
C ILE A 87 -2.57 -7.37 -11.92
N ILE A 88 -2.78 -7.93 -10.73
CA ILE A 88 -2.25 -9.24 -10.35
C ILE A 88 -3.38 -10.27 -10.43
N PRO A 89 -3.37 -11.18 -11.42
CA PRO A 89 -4.42 -12.19 -11.57
C PRO A 89 -4.55 -13.06 -10.32
N GLY A 90 -5.79 -13.41 -9.95
CA GLY A 90 -6.07 -14.29 -8.82
C GLY A 90 -6.00 -13.64 -7.43
N THR A 91 -5.60 -12.37 -7.34
CA THR A 91 -5.50 -11.64 -6.06
C THR A 91 -6.67 -10.68 -5.88
N GLY A 92 -7.31 -10.75 -4.72
CA GLY A 92 -8.38 -9.84 -4.32
C GLY A 92 -7.86 -8.48 -3.82
N HIS A 93 -8.63 -7.81 -2.98
CA HIS A 93 -8.17 -6.57 -2.36
C HIS A 93 -7.15 -6.87 -1.26
N GLY A 94 -6.16 -5.98 -1.11
CA GLY A 94 -5.08 -6.16 -0.14
C GLY A 94 -3.93 -7.02 -0.66
N VAL A 95 -3.34 -6.67 -1.81
CA VAL A 95 -2.12 -7.32 -2.34
C VAL A 95 -0.99 -7.32 -1.30
N SER A 96 -0.88 -6.28 -0.47
CA SER A 96 0.10 -6.19 0.61
C SER A 96 -0.01 -7.31 1.65
N LEU A 97 -1.20 -7.86 1.87
CA LEU A 97 -1.43 -8.99 2.76
C LEU A 97 -1.37 -10.33 2.03
N ALA A 98 -1.97 -10.41 0.84
CA ALA A 98 -2.08 -11.65 0.09
C ALA A 98 -0.74 -12.10 -0.52
N LEU A 99 0.04 -11.15 -1.04
CA LEU A 99 1.33 -11.37 -1.70
C LEU A 99 2.35 -10.31 -1.23
N PRO A 100 2.75 -10.35 0.05
CA PRO A 100 3.55 -9.31 0.68
C PRO A 100 4.93 -9.14 0.02
N GLU A 101 5.60 -10.23 -0.34
CA GLU A 101 6.92 -10.19 -0.97
C GLU A 101 6.84 -9.56 -2.38
N LEU A 102 5.79 -9.90 -3.14
CA LEU A 102 5.54 -9.30 -4.45
C LEU A 102 5.20 -7.81 -4.33
N PHE A 103 4.36 -7.45 -3.36
CA PHE A 103 4.01 -6.07 -3.05
C PHE A 103 5.23 -5.22 -2.73
N ASN A 104 6.13 -5.75 -1.89
CA ASN A 104 7.33 -5.05 -1.47
C ASN A 104 8.26 -4.77 -2.66
N ARG A 105 8.49 -5.77 -3.53
CA ARG A 105 9.29 -5.56 -4.75
C ARG A 105 8.69 -4.50 -5.68
N MET A 106 7.36 -4.40 -5.77
CA MET A 106 6.72 -3.33 -6.56
C MET A 106 6.99 -1.95 -5.99
N VAL A 107 6.83 -1.79 -4.68
CA VAL A 107 7.08 -0.52 -4.00
C VAL A 107 8.55 -0.13 -4.12
N GLU A 108 9.47 -1.08 -3.95
CA GLU A 108 10.90 -0.86 -4.12
C GLU A 108 11.26 -0.43 -5.55
N ALA A 109 10.73 -1.13 -6.56
CA ALA A 109 10.93 -0.76 -7.96
C ALA A 109 10.44 0.68 -8.23
N TRP A 110 9.28 1.05 -7.68
CA TRP A 110 8.75 2.40 -7.80
C TRP A 110 9.63 3.45 -7.10
N ILE A 111 10.08 3.19 -5.87
CA ILE A 111 10.98 4.10 -5.11
C ILE A 111 12.27 4.37 -5.90
N HIS A 112 12.83 3.34 -6.53
CA HIS A 112 14.08 3.44 -7.28
C HIS A 112 13.89 3.82 -8.76
N ASN A 113 12.65 4.10 -9.18
CA ASN A 113 12.29 4.38 -10.57
C ASN A 113 12.76 3.28 -11.55
N ALA A 114 12.77 2.03 -11.06
CA ALA A 114 13.08 0.83 -11.81
C ALA A 114 11.81 0.27 -12.49
N GLY A 115 11.98 -0.44 -13.60
CA GLY A 115 10.87 -1.13 -14.27
C GLY A 115 10.21 -2.17 -13.37
N LEU A 116 8.92 -2.45 -13.61
CA LEU A 116 8.20 -3.50 -12.89
C LEU A 116 8.82 -4.89 -13.20
N PRO A 117 8.96 -5.78 -12.21
CA PRO A 117 9.42 -7.16 -12.41
C PRO A 117 8.68 -7.95 -13.53
N GLU A 118 9.33 -8.96 -14.13
CA GLU A 118 8.78 -9.67 -15.31
C GLU A 118 7.50 -10.48 -15.03
N ASP A 119 7.21 -10.81 -13.77
CA ASP A 119 6.04 -11.58 -13.35
C ASP A 119 4.69 -10.81 -13.48
N PHE A 120 4.72 -9.57 -14.00
CA PHE A 120 3.56 -8.69 -14.09
C PHE A 120 2.92 -8.67 -15.49
N ILE A 121 1.58 -8.66 -15.52
CA ILE A 121 0.83 -8.23 -16.70
C ILE A 121 0.60 -6.72 -16.56
N GLU A 122 1.47 -5.91 -17.17
CA GLU A 122 1.24 -4.48 -17.32
C GLU A 122 0.11 -4.27 -18.35
N THR A 123 -1.08 -3.92 -17.90
CA THR A 123 -2.13 -3.49 -18.81
C THR A 123 -2.00 -1.99 -19.02
N LYS A 124 -1.24 -1.59 -20.05
CA LYS A 124 -1.38 -0.24 -20.59
C LYS A 124 -2.82 -0.07 -21.06
N PRO A 125 -3.50 1.06 -20.76
CA PRO A 125 -4.81 1.31 -21.34
C PRO A 125 -4.66 1.28 -22.86
N GLN A 126 -5.42 0.40 -23.52
CA GLN A 126 -5.63 0.55 -24.95
C GLN A 126 -6.38 1.86 -25.14
N SER A 127 -5.79 2.79 -25.90
CA SER A 127 -6.50 3.98 -26.38
C SER A 127 -7.80 3.54 -27.08
N PRO A 128 -8.91 4.28 -26.92
CA PRO A 128 -10.14 3.98 -27.64
C PRO A 128 -9.94 4.03 -29.16
#